data_AF-A0A534PC62-F1
#
_entry.id   AF-A0A534PC62-F1
#
_cell.length_a   1.000
_cell.length_b   1.000
_cell.length_c   1.000
_cell.angle_alpha   90.00
_cell.angle_beta   90.00
_cell.angle_gamma   90.00
#
_symmetry.space_group_name_H-M   'P 1'
#
loop_
_entity.id
_entity.type
_entity.pdbx_description
1 polymer ?
#
loop_
_entity_poly.entity_id
_entity_poly.type
_entity_poly.pdbx_seq_one_letter_code
_entity_poly.pdbx_strand_id
1 'polypeptide(L)'
;MGARTYGAQLVDGASSAEVPLVVLTSDYEYLRRVRSFMAPQVRRLRRPFDPALFQPLFDGPQPVSFDSEAILAELAAARPPMLEGLPPTALRWIARGAFVLEVAEGGLVVRKGTAEREMYVVLSGALDVNDGAARIGPGEAVGEMAFLGTPGLRTATVRALQTSRLLVLRPGFLDELATRDPRAAYALTRNLARTAADRFAELRGRLG
;
A
#
# COMPACT_ATOMS: atom_id res chain seq x y z
N MET A 1 12.42 4.19 1.22
CA MET A 1 12.60 4.92 -0.06
C MET A 1 13.27 6.29 0.09
N GLY A 2 13.20 6.98 1.24
CA GLY A 2 13.81 8.32 1.39
C GLY A 2 13.03 9.44 0.70
N ALA A 3 11.94 9.10 0.01
CA ALA A 3 10.89 10.02 -0.38
C ALA A 3 10.12 10.51 0.84
N ARG A 4 9.61 11.73 0.74
CA ARG A 4 8.68 12.35 1.67
C ARG A 4 7.46 12.79 0.86
N THR A 5 6.27 12.65 1.42
CA THR A 5 5.11 13.41 0.94
C THR A 5 5.38 14.89 1.17
N TYR A 6 4.96 15.73 0.25
CA TYR A 6 4.83 17.17 0.51
C TYR A 6 3.34 17.49 0.46
N GLY A 7 2.91 18.61 1.07
CA GLY A 7 1.51 19.01 1.35
C GLY A 7 0.57 19.16 0.14
N ALA A 8 0.73 18.35 -0.88
CA ALA A 8 -0.15 18.16 -2.00
C ALA A 8 -1.18 17.08 -1.68
N GLN A 9 -2.39 17.30 -2.20
CA GLN A 9 -3.49 16.34 -2.12
C GLN A 9 -3.18 15.09 -2.95
N LEU A 10 -3.85 13.99 -2.62
CA LEU A 10 -3.93 12.86 -3.54
C LEU A 10 -4.51 13.34 -4.86
N VAL A 11 -3.85 13.00 -5.96
CA VAL A 11 -4.36 13.31 -7.29
C VAL A 11 -5.15 12.10 -7.75
N ASP A 12 -6.37 12.33 -8.25
CA ASP A 12 -7.11 11.29 -8.98
C ASP A 12 -6.32 10.98 -10.26
N GLY A 13 -5.47 9.96 -10.18
CA GLY A 13 -4.62 9.54 -11.27
C GLY A 13 -5.40 8.82 -12.37
N ALA A 14 -4.70 8.52 -13.46
CA ALA A 14 -5.29 7.78 -14.57
C ALA A 14 -5.81 6.40 -14.13
N SER A 15 -5.26 5.84 -13.06
CA SER A 15 -5.48 4.43 -12.67
C SER A 15 -5.73 4.18 -11.17
N SER A 16 -5.20 5.02 -10.29
CA SER A 16 -5.44 5.02 -8.83
C SER A 16 -5.13 6.41 -8.26
N ALA A 17 -5.31 6.60 -6.94
CA ALA A 17 -4.83 7.80 -6.27
C ALA A 17 -3.30 7.87 -6.37
N GLU A 18 -2.78 8.95 -6.96
CA GLU A 18 -1.35 9.20 -7.07
C GLU A 18 -0.87 10.07 -5.90
N VAL A 19 0.24 9.65 -5.29
CA VAL A 19 0.86 10.36 -4.17
C VAL A 19 2.07 11.12 -4.69
N PRO A 20 2.04 12.46 -4.70
CA PRO A 20 3.20 13.24 -5.07
C PRO A 20 4.28 13.12 -3.98
N LEU A 21 5.41 12.54 -4.37
CA LEU A 21 6.56 12.30 -3.50
C LEU A 21 7.74 13.18 -3.92
N VAL A 22 8.43 13.74 -2.93
CA VAL A 22 9.69 14.47 -3.15
C VAL A 22 10.84 13.74 -2.48
N VAL A 23 11.95 13.58 -3.19
CA VAL A 23 13.23 13.11 -2.63
C VAL A 23 14.20 14.28 -2.64
N LEU A 24 14.55 14.80 -1.47
CA LEU A 24 15.57 15.83 -1.33
C LEU A 24 16.95 15.17 -1.36
N THR A 25 17.52 15.01 -2.55
CA THR A 25 18.82 14.36 -2.75
C THR A 25 19.98 15.06 -2.05
N SER A 26 19.83 16.36 -1.75
CA SER A 26 20.80 17.14 -0.98
C SER A 26 20.73 16.87 0.55
N ASP A 27 19.63 16.30 1.06
CA ASP A 27 19.47 15.92 2.47
C ASP A 27 20.07 14.53 2.76
N TYR A 28 21.39 14.43 2.60
CA TYR A 28 22.11 13.17 2.73
C TYR A 28 21.95 12.55 4.13
N GLU A 29 21.97 13.37 5.19
CA GLU A 29 21.87 12.85 6.56
C GLU A 29 20.51 12.22 6.84
N TYR A 30 19.42 12.80 6.32
CA TYR A 30 18.13 12.13 6.37
C TYR A 30 18.13 10.83 5.57
N LEU A 31 18.59 10.86 4.31
CA LEU A 31 18.59 9.67 3.45
C LEU A 31 19.40 8.52 4.07
N ARG A 32 20.51 8.84 4.74
CA ARG A 32 21.31 7.89 5.51
C ARG A 32 20.55 7.36 6.73
N ARG A 33 19.90 8.24 7.50
CA ARG A 33 19.13 7.88 8.71
C ARG A 33 18.00 6.90 8.41
N VAL A 34 17.25 7.16 7.34
CA VAL A 34 16.13 6.28 6.90
C VAL A 34 16.59 5.11 6.03
N ARG A 35 17.91 4.88 5.92
CA ARG A 35 18.53 3.80 5.13
C ARG A 35 17.98 3.74 3.69
N SER A 36 17.83 4.91 3.08
CA SER A 36 17.35 5.00 1.70
C SER A 36 18.34 4.36 0.73
N PHE A 37 17.82 3.62 -0.24
CA PHE A 37 18.60 3.10 -1.37
C PHE A 37 19.27 4.21 -2.20
N MET A 38 18.75 5.45 -2.10
CA MET A 38 19.35 6.65 -2.70
C MET A 38 20.63 7.11 -2.01
N ALA A 39 20.81 6.82 -0.71
CA ALA A 39 21.92 7.35 0.07
C ALA A 39 23.30 7.01 -0.54
N PRO A 40 23.60 5.75 -0.95
CA PRO A 40 24.87 5.43 -1.61
C PRO A 40 25.09 6.21 -2.91
N GLN A 41 24.04 6.45 -3.69
CA GLN A 41 24.10 7.07 -5.02
C GLN A 41 24.32 8.59 -4.92
N VAL A 42 23.69 9.25 -3.94
CA VAL A 42 23.81 10.71 -3.78
C VAL A 42 24.96 11.12 -2.87
N ARG A 43 25.68 10.17 -2.24
CA ARG A 43 26.81 10.46 -1.33
C ARG A 43 27.86 11.37 -1.95
N ARG A 44 28.16 11.18 -3.24
CA ARG A 44 29.14 11.98 -3.99
C ARG A 44 28.65 13.40 -4.32
N LEU A 45 27.34 13.63 -4.24
CA LEU A 45 26.68 14.91 -4.52
C LEU A 45 26.46 15.74 -3.23
N ARG A 46 27.03 15.30 -2.11
CA ARG A 46 26.85 15.95 -0.81
C ARG A 46 27.43 17.36 -0.84
N ARG A 47 26.59 18.33 -0.51
CA ARG A 47 26.89 19.76 -0.38
C ARG A 47 26.22 20.30 0.88
N PRO A 48 26.64 21.45 1.42
CA PRO A 48 25.89 22.13 2.46
C PRO A 48 24.42 22.28 2.06
N PHE A 49 23.52 21.86 2.94
CA PHE A 49 22.09 21.83 2.70
C PHE A 49 21.39 22.12 4.02
N ASP A 50 20.54 23.15 4.03
CA ASP A 50 19.69 23.46 5.17
C ASP A 50 18.29 22.85 4.94
N PRO A 51 17.91 21.79 5.67
CA PRO A 51 16.60 21.18 5.53
C PRO A 51 15.46 22.11 5.96
N ALA A 52 15.72 23.13 6.78
CA ALA A 52 14.68 24.05 7.26
C ALA A 52 14.02 24.83 6.11
N LEU A 53 14.74 25.09 5.02
CA LEU A 53 14.21 25.75 3.81
C LEU A 53 13.06 24.98 3.16
N PHE A 54 12.99 23.66 3.37
CA PHE A 54 11.97 22.79 2.79
C PHE A 54 10.93 22.35 3.82
N GLN A 55 11.08 22.73 5.09
CA GLN A 55 10.13 22.39 6.15
C GLN A 55 8.67 22.75 5.80
N PRO A 56 8.38 23.93 5.20
CA PRO A 56 7.00 24.28 4.82
C PRO A 56 6.35 23.33 3.80
N LEU A 57 7.15 22.61 3.00
CA LEU A 57 6.62 21.60 2.09
C LEU A 57 6.07 20.38 2.85
N PHE A 58 6.55 20.13 4.06
CA PHE A 58 6.24 18.96 4.86
C PHE A 58 5.20 19.22 5.96
N ASP A 59 4.82 20.48 6.18
CA ASP A 59 3.87 20.89 7.24
C ASP A 59 2.40 20.58 6.90
N GLY A 60 2.11 20.17 5.66
CA GLY A 60 0.77 19.77 5.20
C GLY A 60 0.43 18.30 5.48
N PRO A 61 -0.81 17.87 5.16
CA PRO A 61 -1.25 16.49 5.32
C PRO A 61 -0.28 15.51 4.66
N GLN A 62 0.06 14.45 5.38
CA GLN A 62 0.95 13.39 4.90
C GLN A 62 0.09 12.14 4.67
N PRO A 63 -0.57 12.00 3.51
CA PRO A 63 -1.47 10.89 3.26
C PRO A 63 -0.71 9.57 3.12
N VAL A 64 0.62 9.57 3.12
CA VAL A 64 1.43 8.36 3.08
C VAL A 64 2.40 8.27 4.25
N SER A 65 2.43 7.09 4.88
CA SER A 65 3.42 6.74 5.90
C SER A 65 4.23 5.52 5.49
N PHE A 66 5.54 5.60 5.67
CA PHE A 66 6.50 4.50 5.48
C PHE A 66 7.05 3.98 6.81
N ASP A 67 6.45 4.36 7.94
CA ASP A 67 6.90 3.95 9.26
C ASP A 67 6.56 2.47 9.51
N SER A 68 7.56 1.60 9.37
CA SER A 68 7.37 0.16 9.52
C SER A 68 6.94 -0.27 10.93
N GLU A 69 7.23 0.50 11.97
CA GLU A 69 6.79 0.16 13.33
C GLU A 69 5.31 0.50 13.53
N ALA A 70 4.90 1.68 13.08
CA ALA A 70 3.49 2.07 13.04
C ALA A 70 2.66 1.11 12.18
N ILE A 71 3.16 0.76 10.99
CA ILE A 71 2.53 -0.20 10.08
C ILE A 71 2.36 -1.57 10.75
N LEU A 72 3.38 -2.05 11.47
CA LEU A 72 3.29 -3.31 12.19
C LEU A 72 2.23 -3.29 13.28
N ALA A 73 2.09 -2.16 13.99
CA ALA A 73 1.04 -1.98 15.00
C ALA A 73 -0.37 -1.96 14.36
N GLU A 74 -0.55 -1.25 13.24
CA GLU A 74 -1.83 -1.23 12.51
C GLU A 74 -2.20 -2.63 11.97
N LEU A 75 -1.23 -3.38 11.46
CA LEU A 75 -1.43 -4.77 11.04
C LEU A 75 -1.86 -5.68 12.19
N ALA A 76 -1.25 -5.51 13.37
CA ALA A 76 -1.61 -6.27 14.57
C ALA A 76 -3.01 -5.94 15.09
N ALA A 77 -3.47 -4.69 14.89
CA ALA A 77 -4.82 -4.25 15.24
C ALA A 77 -5.87 -4.76 14.23
N ALA A 78 -5.62 -4.60 12.93
CA ALA A 78 -6.56 -4.97 11.87
C ALA A 78 -6.67 -6.50 11.66
N ARG A 79 -5.61 -7.26 12.00
CA ARG A 79 -5.51 -8.73 11.85
C ARG A 79 -6.07 -9.26 10.52
N PRO A 80 -5.55 -8.80 9.36
CA PRO A 80 -6.07 -9.24 8.06
C PRO A 80 -6.00 -10.76 7.90
N PRO A 81 -7.06 -11.45 7.42
CA PRO A 81 -7.05 -12.90 7.20
C PRO A 81 -5.93 -13.36 6.26
N MET A 82 -5.53 -12.51 5.30
CA MET A 82 -4.40 -12.79 4.42
C MET A 82 -3.06 -12.99 5.18
N LEU A 83 -2.95 -12.46 6.40
CA LEU A 83 -1.76 -12.57 7.25
C LEU A 83 -1.82 -13.69 8.27
N GLU A 84 -2.92 -14.45 8.32
CA GLU A 84 -3.10 -15.53 9.28
C GLU A 84 -2.00 -16.60 9.15
N GLY A 85 -1.43 -17.00 10.29
CA GLY A 85 -0.38 -18.02 10.36
C GLY A 85 1.01 -17.54 9.94
N LEU A 86 1.19 -16.27 9.57
CA LEU A 86 2.52 -15.73 9.28
C LEU A 86 3.33 -15.50 10.57
N PRO A 87 4.63 -15.84 10.58
CA PRO A 87 5.48 -15.59 11.74
C PRO A 87 5.72 -14.08 11.93
N PRO A 88 6.03 -13.62 13.16
CA PRO A 88 6.32 -12.20 13.41
C PRO A 88 7.44 -11.63 12.55
N THR A 89 8.40 -12.44 12.13
CA THR A 89 9.47 -12.06 11.20
C THR A 89 8.93 -11.68 9.82
N ALA A 90 7.94 -12.42 9.30
CA ALA A 90 7.28 -12.12 8.03
C ALA A 90 6.45 -10.83 8.11
N LEU A 91 5.74 -10.61 9.23
CA LEU A 91 4.99 -9.36 9.44
C LEU A 91 5.90 -8.13 9.41
N ARG A 92 7.11 -8.22 10.00
CA ARG A 92 8.12 -7.16 9.90
C ARG A 92 8.61 -6.94 8.47
N TRP A 93 8.74 -8.00 7.67
CA TRP A 93 9.10 -7.87 6.25
C TRP A 93 8.00 -7.18 5.44
N ILE A 94 6.75 -7.57 5.67
CA ILE A 94 5.57 -6.92 5.08
C ILE A 94 5.54 -5.44 5.46
N ALA A 95 5.65 -5.12 6.74
CA ALA A 95 5.63 -3.73 7.20
C ALA A 95 6.76 -2.87 6.61
N ARG A 96 7.93 -3.46 6.31
CA ARG A 96 9.04 -2.76 5.63
C ARG A 96 8.87 -2.63 4.13
N GLY A 97 8.14 -3.55 3.51
CA GLY A 97 7.89 -3.58 2.06
C GLY A 97 6.67 -2.78 1.62
N ALA A 98 5.82 -2.42 2.59
CA ALA A 98 4.56 -1.71 2.43
C ALA A 98 4.66 -0.22 2.80
N PHE A 99 3.58 0.50 2.53
CA PHE A 99 3.31 1.82 3.08
C PHE A 99 1.82 1.94 3.40
N VAL A 100 1.45 2.90 4.23
CA VAL A 100 0.04 3.23 4.49
C VAL A 100 -0.34 4.43 3.66
N LEU A 101 -1.48 4.35 3.00
CA LEU A 101 -2.14 5.39 2.24
C LEU A 101 -3.45 5.78 2.94
N GLU A 102 -3.62 7.05 3.28
CA GLU A 102 -4.87 7.61 3.77
C GLU A 102 -5.63 8.25 2.62
N VAL A 103 -6.86 7.80 2.40
CA VAL A 103 -7.74 8.25 1.32
C VAL A 103 -8.97 8.90 1.95
N ALA A 104 -9.26 10.14 1.56
CA ALA A 104 -10.46 10.85 2.01
C ALA A 104 -11.74 10.23 1.42
N GLU A 105 -12.88 10.53 2.02
CA GLU A 105 -14.20 10.14 1.49
C GLU A 105 -14.36 10.51 0.00
N GLY A 106 -14.91 9.59 -0.79
CA GLY A 106 -15.07 9.70 -2.24
C GLY A 106 -13.81 9.43 -3.06
N GLY A 107 -12.63 9.40 -2.43
CA GLY A 107 -11.35 9.22 -3.09
C GLY A 107 -11.24 7.90 -3.85
N LEU A 108 -10.65 7.94 -5.04
CA LEU A 108 -10.45 6.76 -5.88
C LEU A 108 -9.29 5.91 -5.37
N VAL A 109 -9.55 4.64 -5.08
CA VAL A 109 -8.51 3.67 -4.69
C VAL A 109 -8.08 2.84 -5.89
N VAL A 110 -9.04 2.34 -6.67
CA VAL A 110 -8.79 1.48 -7.83
C VAL A 110 -9.70 1.89 -8.97
N ARG A 111 -9.15 2.00 -10.18
CA ARG A 111 -9.95 2.13 -11.41
C ARG A 111 -10.06 0.79 -12.15
N LYS A 112 -11.28 0.40 -12.53
CA LYS A 112 -11.51 -0.79 -13.36
C LYS A 112 -10.74 -0.71 -14.70
N GLY A 113 -10.25 -1.85 -15.16
CA GLY A 113 -9.62 -2.03 -16.47
C GLY A 113 -8.15 -1.64 -16.54
N THR A 114 -7.56 -1.12 -15.47
CA THR A 114 -6.14 -0.75 -15.43
C THR A 114 -5.26 -1.95 -15.07
N ALA A 115 -3.98 -1.89 -15.45
CA ALA A 115 -3.00 -2.98 -15.25
C ALA A 115 -2.14 -2.79 -13.99
N GLU A 116 -2.50 -1.85 -13.11
CA GLU A 116 -1.78 -1.64 -11.86
C GLU A 116 -1.98 -2.83 -10.92
N ARG A 117 -0.87 -3.40 -10.44
CA ARG A 117 -0.86 -4.61 -9.63
C ARG A 117 -0.50 -4.33 -8.18
N GLU A 118 -0.82 -3.16 -7.66
CA GLU A 118 -0.73 -2.94 -6.22
C GLU A 118 -1.90 -3.63 -5.53
N MET A 119 -1.70 -4.09 -4.31
CA MET A 119 -2.76 -4.65 -3.49
C MET A 119 -2.98 -3.78 -2.27
N TYR A 120 -4.24 -3.60 -1.90
CA TYR A 120 -4.64 -2.78 -0.77
C TYR A 120 -5.20 -3.65 0.34
N VAL A 121 -5.05 -3.23 1.59
CA VAL A 121 -5.71 -3.83 2.76
C VAL A 121 -6.28 -2.71 3.58
N VAL A 122 -7.57 -2.79 3.90
CA VAL A 122 -8.20 -1.77 4.74
C VAL A 122 -7.71 -1.95 6.17
N LEU A 123 -7.03 -0.95 6.72
CA LEU A 123 -6.61 -0.92 8.12
C LEU A 123 -7.70 -0.26 8.98
N SER A 124 -8.35 0.77 8.44
CA SER A 124 -9.52 1.43 9.01
C SER A 124 -10.34 2.12 7.93
N GLY A 125 -11.60 2.43 8.23
CA GLY A 125 -12.54 3.03 7.28
C GLY A 125 -13.35 1.97 6.51
N ALA A 126 -13.85 2.35 5.34
CA ALA A 126 -14.65 1.47 4.49
C ALA A 126 -14.52 1.89 3.02
N LEU A 127 -14.51 0.89 2.13
CA LEU A 127 -14.48 1.09 0.69
C LEU A 127 -15.76 0.56 0.04
N ASP A 128 -16.14 1.20 -1.06
CA ASP A 128 -17.22 0.79 -1.95
C ASP A 128 -16.66 0.24 -3.25
N VAL A 129 -17.27 -0.83 -3.75
CA VAL A 129 -16.87 -1.53 -4.98
C VAL A 129 -18.01 -1.43 -6.00
N ASN A 130 -17.70 -0.93 -7.20
CA ASN A 130 -18.64 -0.75 -8.31
C ASN A 130 -19.95 -0.06 -7.90
N ASP A 131 -19.84 1.10 -7.25
CA ASP A 131 -20.98 1.98 -6.92
C ASP A 131 -22.10 1.25 -6.13
N GLY A 132 -21.73 0.53 -5.08
CA GLY A 132 -22.66 -0.17 -4.17
C GLY A 132 -22.76 -1.68 -4.33
N ALA A 133 -21.99 -2.31 -5.22
CA ALA A 133 -22.08 -3.75 -5.45
C ALA A 133 -21.55 -4.57 -4.25
N ALA A 134 -20.50 -4.07 -3.59
CA ALA A 134 -19.93 -4.66 -2.39
C ALA A 134 -19.25 -3.59 -1.51
N ARG A 135 -19.15 -3.87 -0.21
CA ARG A 135 -18.41 -3.03 0.75
C ARG A 135 -17.24 -3.81 1.30
N ILE A 136 -16.10 -3.14 1.45
CA ILE A 136 -14.86 -3.72 1.97
C ILE A 136 -14.46 -2.96 3.22
N GLY A 137 -14.29 -3.67 4.34
CA GLY A 137 -13.98 -3.12 5.65
C GLY A 137 -12.61 -3.56 6.20
N PRO A 138 -12.28 -3.16 7.44
CA PRO A 138 -10.99 -3.45 8.06
C PRO A 138 -10.60 -4.93 8.03
N GLY A 139 -9.34 -5.20 7.71
CA GLY A 139 -8.77 -6.54 7.55
C GLY A 139 -8.95 -7.14 6.15
N GLU A 140 -9.86 -6.61 5.34
CA GLU A 140 -10.11 -7.12 4.00
C GLU A 140 -9.14 -6.54 2.95
N ALA A 141 -8.81 -7.37 1.95
CA ALA A 141 -7.92 -6.99 0.85
C ALA A 141 -8.71 -6.44 -0.36
N VAL A 142 -8.07 -5.66 -1.22
CA VAL A 142 -8.62 -5.26 -2.52
C VAL A 142 -7.51 -5.37 -3.56
N GLY A 143 -7.87 -5.90 -4.74
CA GLY A 143 -6.96 -5.98 -5.87
C GLY A 143 -6.14 -7.26 -5.92
N GLU A 144 -6.44 -8.23 -5.05
CA GLU A 144 -5.83 -9.56 -5.00
C GLU A 144 -5.93 -10.31 -6.33
N MET A 145 -7.04 -10.14 -7.08
CA MET A 145 -7.21 -10.77 -8.39
C MET A 145 -6.22 -10.22 -9.43
N ALA A 146 -5.98 -8.89 -9.42
CA ALA A 146 -5.00 -8.26 -10.30
C ALA A 146 -3.56 -8.54 -9.85
N PHE A 147 -3.35 -8.66 -8.53
CA PHE A 147 -2.07 -8.94 -7.91
C PHE A 147 -1.56 -10.35 -8.22
N LEU A 148 -2.44 -11.35 -8.17
CA LEU A 148 -2.11 -12.77 -8.41
C LEU A 148 -2.35 -13.21 -9.87
N GLY A 149 -3.29 -12.58 -10.57
CA GLY A 149 -3.76 -13.02 -11.87
C GLY A 149 -2.94 -12.51 -13.05
N THR A 150 -3.09 -13.18 -14.19
CA THR A 150 -2.59 -12.75 -15.51
C THR A 150 -3.80 -12.64 -16.45
N PRO A 151 -4.04 -11.51 -17.14
CA PRO A 151 -3.15 -10.36 -17.38
C PRO A 151 -3.00 -9.37 -16.22
N GLY A 152 -3.72 -9.55 -15.11
CA GLY A 152 -3.61 -8.70 -13.92
C GLY A 152 -4.36 -7.37 -14.05
N LEU A 153 -5.52 -7.36 -14.72
CA LEU A 153 -6.37 -6.19 -14.88
C LEU A 153 -7.30 -6.01 -13.67
N ARG A 154 -7.56 -4.76 -13.29
CA ARG A 154 -8.56 -4.42 -12.27
C ARG A 154 -9.96 -4.78 -12.75
N THR A 155 -10.68 -5.57 -11.94
CA THR A 155 -12.03 -6.08 -12.27
C THR A 155 -13.14 -5.11 -11.87
N ALA A 156 -12.86 -4.19 -10.96
CA ALA A 156 -13.83 -3.26 -10.38
C ALA A 156 -13.21 -1.89 -10.10
N THR A 157 -14.06 -0.87 -10.04
CA THR A 157 -13.70 0.45 -9.50
C THR A 157 -13.96 0.45 -8.00
N VAL A 158 -13.05 1.02 -7.22
CA VAL A 158 -13.14 1.07 -5.76
C VAL A 158 -12.91 2.49 -5.25
N ARG A 159 -13.79 2.97 -4.37
CA ARG A 159 -13.73 4.30 -3.77
C ARG A 159 -13.85 4.22 -2.24
N ALA A 160 -13.29 5.20 -1.55
CA ALA A 160 -13.47 5.33 -0.11
C ALA A 160 -14.88 5.85 0.23
N LEU A 161 -15.59 5.19 1.14
CA LEU A 161 -16.89 5.64 1.68
C LEU A 161 -16.75 6.65 2.82
N GLN A 162 -15.57 6.73 3.40
CA GLN A 162 -15.17 7.61 4.50
C GLN A 162 -13.65 7.70 4.48
N THR A 163 -13.05 8.59 5.27
CA THR A 163 -11.59 8.59 5.45
C THR A 163 -11.11 7.20 5.86
N SER A 164 -10.25 6.62 5.03
CA SER A 164 -9.83 5.23 5.11
C SER A 164 -8.32 5.13 5.06
N ARG A 165 -7.74 4.26 5.88
CA ARG A 165 -6.31 3.96 5.88
C ARG A 165 -6.07 2.60 5.26
N LEU A 166 -5.20 2.56 4.26
CA LEU A 166 -4.96 1.39 3.43
C LEU A 166 -3.49 1.01 3.49
N LEU A 167 -3.19 -0.24 3.85
CA LEU A 167 -1.86 -0.80 3.59
C LEU A 167 -1.73 -1.04 2.08
N VAL A 168 -0.64 -0.58 1.48
CA VAL A 168 -0.33 -0.80 0.06
C VAL A 168 0.86 -1.75 -0.09
N LEU A 169 0.66 -2.83 -0.82
CA LEU A 169 1.69 -3.79 -1.22
C LEU A 169 1.99 -3.64 -2.71
N ARG A 170 3.27 -3.47 -3.04
CA ARG A 170 3.74 -3.16 -4.40
C ARG A 170 3.82 -4.41 -5.30
N PRO A 171 3.69 -4.25 -6.64
CA PRO A 171 3.96 -5.32 -7.60
C PRO A 171 5.42 -5.76 -7.46
N GLY A 172 5.66 -7.01 -7.05
CA GLY A 172 7.00 -7.56 -6.77
C GLY A 172 7.30 -7.80 -5.29
N PHE A 173 6.46 -7.32 -4.37
CA PHE A 173 6.61 -7.63 -2.94
C PHE A 173 6.58 -9.15 -2.68
N LEU A 174 5.69 -9.88 -3.35
CA LEU A 174 5.61 -11.34 -3.22
C LEU A 174 6.89 -12.04 -3.69
N ASP A 175 7.48 -11.61 -4.80
CA ASP A 175 8.72 -12.20 -5.33
C ASP A 175 9.89 -11.95 -4.39
N GLU A 176 9.96 -10.73 -3.84
CA GLU A 176 10.91 -10.34 -2.81
C GLU A 176 10.75 -11.16 -1.52
N LEU A 177 9.50 -11.41 -1.10
CA LEU A 177 9.20 -12.23 0.06
C LEU A 177 9.54 -13.70 -0.22
N ALA A 178 9.22 -14.22 -1.40
CA ALA A 178 9.51 -15.59 -1.79
C ALA A 178 11.02 -15.88 -1.80
N THR A 179 11.84 -14.90 -2.18
CA THR A 179 13.31 -15.02 -2.13
C THR A 179 13.84 -15.08 -0.69
N ARG A 180 13.20 -14.38 0.25
CA ARG A 180 13.66 -14.24 1.64
C ARG A 180 13.10 -15.30 2.59
N ASP A 181 11.80 -15.57 2.47
CA ASP A 181 11.05 -16.51 3.28
C ASP A 181 9.98 -17.20 2.40
N PRO A 182 10.35 -18.29 1.71
CA PRO A 182 9.45 -19.02 0.82
C PRO A 182 8.19 -19.54 1.53
N ARG A 183 8.29 -19.88 2.83
CA ARG A 183 7.15 -20.39 3.62
C ARG A 183 6.15 -19.27 3.88
N ALA A 184 6.62 -18.08 4.25
CA ALA A 184 5.77 -16.92 4.42
C ALA A 184 5.11 -16.50 3.10
N ALA A 185 5.85 -16.49 1.99
CA ALA A 185 5.29 -16.19 0.68
C ALA A 185 4.19 -17.19 0.27
N TYR A 186 4.42 -18.49 0.48
CA TYR A 186 3.41 -19.52 0.24
C TYR A 186 2.16 -19.29 1.10
N ALA A 187 2.32 -19.05 2.40
CA ALA A 187 1.19 -18.82 3.30
C ALA A 187 0.37 -17.59 2.89
N LEU A 188 1.03 -16.46 2.62
CA LEU A 188 0.37 -15.23 2.15
C LEU A 188 -0.38 -15.46 0.84
N THR A 189 0.26 -16.02 -0.18
CA THR A 189 -0.37 -16.32 -1.48
C THR A 189 -1.55 -17.26 -1.32
N ARG A 190 -1.44 -18.31 -0.49
CA ARG A 190 -2.54 -19.24 -0.21
C ARG A 190 -3.72 -18.53 0.45
N ASN A 191 -3.48 -17.61 1.38
CA ASN A 191 -4.55 -16.88 2.06
C ASN A 191 -5.23 -15.87 1.14
N LEU A 192 -4.47 -15.19 0.28
CA LEU A 192 -5.01 -14.31 -0.76
C LEU A 192 -5.85 -15.09 -1.79
N ALA A 193 -5.38 -16.25 -2.23
CA ALA A 193 -6.12 -17.11 -3.14
C ALA A 193 -7.45 -17.59 -2.54
N ARG A 194 -7.46 -17.94 -1.24
CA ARG A 194 -8.70 -18.26 -0.51
C ARG A 194 -9.67 -17.08 -0.50
N THR A 195 -9.20 -15.89 -0.13
CA THR A 195 -10.00 -14.66 -0.13
C THR A 195 -10.64 -14.40 -1.49
N ALA A 196 -9.88 -14.54 -2.58
CA ALA A 196 -10.38 -14.37 -3.94
C ALA A 196 -11.43 -15.43 -4.32
N ALA A 197 -11.22 -16.69 -3.92
CA ALA A 197 -12.14 -17.79 -4.19
C ALA A 197 -13.47 -17.61 -3.44
N ASP A 198 -13.42 -17.21 -2.17
CA ASP A 198 -14.60 -16.97 -1.34
C ASP A 198 -15.47 -15.85 -1.93
N ARG A 199 -14.84 -14.74 -2.33
CA ARG A 199 -15.54 -13.62 -3.00
C ARG A 199 -16.15 -14.02 -4.34
N PHE A 200 -15.47 -14.85 -5.12
CA PHE A 200 -16.03 -15.34 -6.37
C PHE A 200 -17.27 -16.20 -6.14
N ALA A 201 -17.25 -17.05 -5.11
CA ALA A 201 -18.40 -17.87 -4.72
C ALA A 201 -19.60 -17.00 -4.26
N GLU A 202 -19.35 -15.97 -3.45
CA GLU A 202 -20.37 -15.01 -3.00
C GLU A 202 -20.99 -14.25 -4.17
N LEU A 203 -20.17 -13.72 -5.08
CA LEU A 203 -20.64 -13.01 -6.27
C LEU A 203 -21.52 -13.91 -7.15
N ARG A 204 -21.12 -15.17 -7.34
CA ARG A 204 -21.90 -16.15 -8.12
C ARG A 204 -23.23 -16.47 -7.44
N GLY A 205 -23.25 -16.59 -6.11
CA GLY A 205 -24.46 -16.85 -5.33
C GLY A 205 -25.49 -15.71 -5.36
N ARG A 206 -25.06 -14.46 -5.64
CA ARG A 206 -25.96 -13.31 -5.80
C ARG A 206 -26.56 -13.17 -7.19
N LEU A 207 -26.03 -13.91 -8.18
CA LEU A 207 -26.42 -13.85 -9.59
C LEU A 207 -27.28 -15.03 -10.05
N GLY A 208 -27.48 -16.05 -9.20
CA GLY A 208 -28.34 -17.21 -9.46
C GLY A 208 -29.53 -17.24 -8.53
#